data_AF-A0A8T4M8K6-F1
#
_entry.id   AF-A0A8T4M8K6-F1
#
_cell.length_a   1.000
_cell.length_b   1.000
_cell.length_c   1.000
_cell.angle_alpha   90.00
_cell.angle_beta   90.00
_cell.angle_gamma   90.00
#
_symmetry.space_group_name_H-M   'P 1'
#
loop_
_entity.id
_entity.type
_entity.pdbx_description
1 polymer ?
#
loop_
_entity_poly.entity_id
_entity_poly.type
_entity_poly.pdbx_seq_one_letter_code
_entity_poly.pdbx_strand_id
1 'polypeptide(L)'
;MKEHKTYDIYYDEESDFLEVSFEQPTMAGTTEEIQEGVFVTRDAETRRVANVGILSFKKRVGILKEILNSLGKRLPIEISRASNYTQHFLYSRIRKVYILVVYSLYITMAFIRQIKTKSGTYLAKVEGYRKDGKVKQRVLEYLGKEIDGKPVKKVFTNKIEVKSVKQSLDILAIDKVADELKIKSLENPYVLSLVYSQLLEDKSIKKLESWIKYTEIPSVLRLDKVSVKKLYESLADINDENFEKINEEMFSVFNNYEDISKATIIDITDTYFAGSKINIKKRKGKDKKISKLTQIGLAVSFENGFPIFHKQYHGNLSGMD
;
A
#
# COMPACT_ATOMS: atom_id res chain seq x y z
N MET A 1 24.21 11.15 -18.97
CA MET A 1 23.07 10.76 -18.11
C MET A 1 23.57 10.59 -16.69
N LYS A 2 22.93 11.18 -15.68
CA LYS A 2 23.24 10.88 -14.28
C LYS A 2 22.52 9.58 -13.93
N GLU A 3 23.25 8.52 -13.61
CA GLU A 3 22.67 7.28 -13.07
C GLU A 3 21.89 7.60 -11.79
N HIS A 4 20.59 7.29 -11.79
CA HIS A 4 19.79 7.34 -10.58
C HIS A 4 20.14 6.10 -9.74
N LYS A 5 20.70 6.31 -8.54
CA LYS A 5 20.90 5.24 -7.57
C LYS A 5 19.56 4.92 -6.93
N THR A 6 18.98 3.79 -7.30
CA THR A 6 17.78 3.23 -6.65
C THR A 6 18.21 2.42 -5.43
N TYR A 7 17.47 2.53 -4.34
CA TYR A 7 17.70 1.78 -3.10
C TYR A 7 16.39 1.08 -2.76
N ASP A 8 16.43 -0.23 -2.55
CA ASP A 8 15.27 -1.00 -2.08
C ASP A 8 15.47 -1.36 -0.61
N ILE A 9 14.41 -1.19 0.18
CA ILE A 9 14.45 -1.45 1.62
C ILE A 9 13.26 -2.36 1.94
N TYR A 10 13.57 -3.55 2.44
CA TYR A 10 12.61 -4.56 2.85
C TYR A 10 12.71 -4.78 4.36
N TYR A 11 11.57 -4.87 5.05
CA TYR A 11 11.53 -5.21 6.47
C TYR A 11 10.47 -6.27 6.73
N ASP A 12 10.90 -7.39 7.29
CA ASP A 12 10.05 -8.46 7.79
C ASP A 12 9.82 -8.28 9.31
N GLU A 13 8.56 -8.03 9.67
CA GLU A 13 8.18 -7.83 11.06
C GLU A 13 8.16 -9.13 11.89
N GLU A 14 7.84 -10.28 11.26
CA GLU A 14 7.73 -11.57 11.93
C GLU A 14 9.10 -12.11 12.32
N SER A 15 10.08 -12.00 11.42
CA SER A 15 11.47 -12.44 11.67
C SER A 15 12.36 -11.33 12.25
N ASP A 16 11.86 -10.09 12.36
CA ASP A 16 12.63 -8.90 12.72
C ASP A 16 13.89 -8.73 11.86
N PHE A 17 13.71 -8.80 10.53
CA PHE A 17 14.78 -8.76 9.55
C PHE A 17 14.66 -7.53 8.65
N LEU A 18 15.73 -6.73 8.55
CA LEU A 18 15.84 -5.62 7.60
C LEU A 18 16.80 -6.01 6.48
N GLU A 19 16.41 -5.80 5.23
CA GLU A 19 17.30 -5.86 4.08
C GLU A 19 17.34 -4.51 3.35
N VAL A 20 18.55 -4.10 2.97
CA VAL A 20 18.80 -2.89 2.17
C VAL A 20 19.59 -3.27 0.93
N SER A 21 18.97 -3.11 -0.23
CA SER A 21 19.57 -3.35 -1.54
C SER A 21 20.01 -2.03 -2.19
N PHE A 22 21.20 -2.03 -2.76
CA PHE A 22 21.85 -0.87 -3.36
C PHE A 22 21.94 -0.95 -4.88
N GLU A 23 21.76 -2.14 -5.43
CA GLU A 23 21.93 -2.49 -6.84
C GLU A 23 20.87 -3.55 -7.19
N GLN A 24 20.55 -3.71 -8.49
CA GLN A 24 19.63 -4.77 -8.90
C GLN A 24 20.23 -6.15 -8.56
N PRO A 25 19.40 -7.12 -8.15
CA PRO A 25 19.89 -8.44 -7.77
C PRO A 25 20.60 -9.09 -8.95
N THR A 26 21.91 -9.31 -8.83
CA THR A 26 22.68 -10.06 -9.81
C THR A 26 22.48 -11.56 -9.59
N MET A 27 22.46 -12.34 -10.68
CA MET A 27 22.21 -13.79 -10.58
C MET A 27 23.34 -14.55 -9.86
N ALA A 28 24.48 -13.89 -9.61
CA ALA A 28 25.63 -14.46 -8.93
C ALA A 28 26.15 -13.47 -7.86
N GLY A 29 25.89 -13.77 -6.60
CA GLY A 29 26.40 -13.00 -5.45
C GLY A 29 26.88 -13.93 -4.33
N THR A 30 27.86 -13.46 -3.56
CA THR A 30 28.35 -14.15 -2.36
C THR A 30 27.83 -13.43 -1.13
N THR A 31 27.15 -14.16 -0.25
CA THR A 31 26.67 -13.64 1.03
C THR A 31 27.58 -14.09 2.15
N GLU A 32 28.07 -13.14 2.95
CA GLU A 32 28.90 -13.37 4.13
C GLU A 32 28.24 -12.76 5.36
N GLU A 33 28.37 -13.41 6.51
CA GLU A 33 27.99 -12.85 7.80
C GLU A 33 29.21 -12.14 8.40
N ILE A 34 29.19 -10.80 8.41
CA ILE A 34 30.34 -9.99 8.86
C ILE A 34 30.33 -9.77 10.38
N GLN A 35 29.17 -9.96 10.99
CA GLN A 35 28.93 -9.90 12.43
C GLN A 35 27.66 -10.71 12.70
N GLU A 36 27.53 -11.29 13.89
CA GLU A 36 26.32 -12.02 14.31
C GLU A 36 25.04 -11.24 13.97
N GLY A 37 24.23 -11.81 13.08
CA GLY A 37 22.98 -11.25 12.58
C GLY A 37 23.12 -10.13 11.55
N VAL A 38 24.29 -9.92 10.95
CA VAL A 38 24.54 -8.93 9.88
C VAL A 38 25.16 -9.61 8.67
N PHE A 39 24.39 -9.67 7.59
CA PHE A 39 24.74 -10.32 6.33
C PHE A 39 25.04 -9.26 5.27
N VAL A 40 26.08 -9.48 4.48
CA VAL A 40 26.43 -8.62 3.35
C VAL A 40 26.53 -9.49 2.11
N THR A 41 25.77 -9.13 1.08
CA THR A 41 25.84 -9.77 -0.23
C THR A 41 26.65 -8.89 -1.16
N ARG A 42 27.68 -9.47 -1.77
CA ARG A 42 28.51 -8.81 -2.78
C ARG A 42 28.29 -9.44 -4.13
N ASP A 43 28.30 -8.59 -5.15
CA ASP A 43 28.31 -9.05 -6.54
C ASP A 43 29.59 -9.84 -6.84
N ALA A 44 29.46 -11.00 -7.50
CA ALA A 44 30.57 -11.93 -7.69
C ALA A 44 31.69 -11.38 -8.58
N GLU A 45 31.35 -10.52 -9.54
CA GLU A 45 32.31 -9.97 -10.51
C GLU A 45 32.96 -8.68 -9.98
N THR A 46 32.14 -7.75 -9.51
CA THR A 46 32.59 -6.41 -9.11
C THR A 46 32.99 -6.31 -7.63
N ARG A 47 32.61 -7.30 -6.81
CA ARG A 47 32.77 -7.34 -5.34
C ARG A 47 32.11 -6.17 -4.60
N ARG A 48 31.26 -5.41 -5.29
CA ARG A 48 30.51 -4.29 -4.70
C ARG A 48 29.41 -4.84 -3.80
N VAL A 49 29.11 -4.11 -2.73
CA VAL A 49 28.00 -4.46 -1.83
C VAL A 49 26.69 -4.23 -2.57
N ALA A 50 25.98 -5.33 -2.84
CA ALA A 50 24.66 -5.36 -3.43
C ALA A 50 23.60 -5.21 -2.33
N ASN A 51 23.65 -6.05 -1.28
CA ASN A 51 22.65 -6.05 -0.20
C ASN A 51 23.30 -6.08 1.19
N VAL A 52 22.58 -5.54 2.18
CA VAL A 52 22.89 -5.67 3.61
C VAL A 52 21.64 -6.14 4.35
N GLY A 53 21.71 -7.31 4.97
CA GLY A 53 20.66 -7.90 5.80
C GLY A 53 21.00 -7.79 7.28
N ILE A 54 20.02 -7.48 8.13
CA ILE A 54 20.18 -7.37 9.59
C ILE A 54 19.04 -8.10 10.30
N LEU A 55 19.37 -9.16 11.03
CA LEU A 55 18.46 -9.86 11.95
C LEU A 55 18.34 -9.13 13.28
N SER A 56 17.21 -9.33 13.96
CA SER A 56 16.88 -8.65 15.22
C SER A 56 17.00 -7.13 15.10
N PHE A 57 16.58 -6.57 13.95
CA PHE A 57 16.81 -5.17 13.59
C PHE A 57 16.24 -4.20 14.64
N LYS A 58 15.08 -4.48 15.24
CA LYS A 58 14.48 -3.64 16.31
C LYS A 58 15.42 -3.39 17.49
N LYS A 59 16.39 -4.28 17.75
CA LYS A 59 17.41 -4.14 18.80
C LYS A 59 18.69 -3.45 18.30
N ARG A 60 18.87 -3.33 16.99
CA ARG A 60 20.12 -2.93 16.30
C ARG A 60 19.97 -1.67 15.44
N VAL A 61 18.86 -0.94 15.58
CA VAL A 61 18.60 0.29 14.80
C VAL A 61 19.74 1.33 14.92
N GLY A 62 20.35 1.44 16.10
CA GLY A 62 21.45 2.39 16.34
C GLY A 62 22.75 2.07 15.59
N ILE A 63 23.01 0.80 15.29
CA ILE A 63 24.27 0.37 14.65
C ILE A 63 24.19 0.34 13.13
N LEU A 64 22.98 0.45 12.53
CA LEU A 64 22.81 0.44 11.08
C LEU A 64 23.68 1.50 10.39
N LYS A 65 23.73 2.71 10.95
CA LYS A 65 24.53 3.81 10.40
C LYS A 65 26.02 3.49 10.42
N GLU A 66 26.49 2.82 11.46
CA GLU A 66 27.88 2.41 11.61
C GLU A 66 28.24 1.30 10.62
N ILE A 67 27.36 0.29 10.47
CA ILE A 67 27.49 -0.80 9.50
C ILE A 67 27.52 -0.27 8.06
N LEU A 68 26.59 0.62 7.71
CA LEU A 68 26.57 1.19 6.36
C LEU A 68 27.82 2.03 6.08
N ASN A 69 28.27 2.82 7.06
CA ASN A 69 29.50 3.61 6.91
C ASN A 69 30.74 2.73 6.77
N SER A 70 30.85 1.62 7.51
CA SER A 70 31.99 0.69 7.37
C SER A 70 32.01 0.01 6.00
N LEU A 71 30.84 -0.15 5.37
CA LEU A 71 30.69 -0.69 4.02
C LEU A 71 30.79 0.38 2.91
N GLY A 72 31.08 1.64 3.25
CA GLY A 72 31.17 2.75 2.29
C GLY A 72 29.82 3.11 1.66
N LYS A 73 28.70 2.69 2.26
CA LYS A 73 27.34 2.99 1.82
C LYS A 73 26.73 4.09 2.69
N ARG A 74 25.83 4.86 2.09
CA ARG A 74 25.00 5.83 2.79
C ARG A 74 23.59 5.74 2.23
N LEU A 75 22.62 5.70 3.13
CA LEU A 75 21.23 5.88 2.77
C LEU A 75 20.91 7.38 2.75
N PRO A 76 20.07 7.84 1.81
CA PRO A 76 19.57 9.22 1.81
C PRO A 76 18.57 9.49 2.96
N ILE A 77 18.21 8.44 3.72
CA ILE A 77 17.25 8.47 4.82
C ILE A 77 17.88 7.88 6.10
N GLU A 78 17.42 8.32 7.26
CA GLU A 78 17.80 7.78 8.56
C GLU A 78 16.67 6.90 9.09
N ILE A 79 16.98 5.67 9.51
CA ILE A 79 16.00 4.70 10.03
C ILE A 79 16.12 4.69 11.56
N SER A 80 15.01 4.94 12.26
CA SER A 80 14.94 4.99 13.73
C SER A 80 13.73 4.20 14.25
N ARG A 81 13.75 3.86 15.55
CA ARG A 81 12.63 3.16 16.21
C ARG A 81 11.62 4.18 16.73
N ALA A 82 10.33 3.98 16.46
CA ALA A 82 9.27 4.75 17.09
C ALA A 82 9.21 4.47 18.61
N SER A 83 9.31 5.51 19.44
CA SER A 83 9.04 5.41 20.87
C SER A 83 7.53 5.32 21.10
N ASN A 84 7.07 4.28 21.78
CA ASN A 84 5.65 4.05 22.09
C ASN A 84 5.04 5.26 22.81
N TYR A 85 4.07 5.94 22.18
CA TYR A 85 3.12 6.81 22.89
C TYR A 85 1.84 6.02 23.18
N THR A 86 1.60 5.78 24.47
CA THR A 86 0.41 5.14 25.02
C THR A 86 -0.83 6.01 24.74
N GLN A 87 -1.77 5.54 23.92
CA GLN A 87 -3.10 6.15 23.82
C GLN A 87 -4.01 5.60 24.92
N HIS A 88 -4.34 6.44 25.90
CA HIS A 88 -5.45 6.17 26.81
C HIS A 88 -6.78 6.53 26.13
N PHE A 89 -7.62 5.53 25.85
CA PHE A 89 -9.04 5.73 25.59
C PHE A 89 -9.80 5.63 26.92
N LEU A 90 -10.53 6.69 27.28
CA LEU A 90 -11.47 6.68 28.41
C LEU A 90 -12.89 6.89 27.85
N TYR A 91 -13.70 5.86 27.98
CA TYR A 91 -15.16 5.93 27.81
C TYR A 91 -15.76 6.62 29.05
N SER A 92 -16.62 7.61 28.86
CA SER A 92 -17.62 7.95 29.88
C SER A 92 -18.92 8.43 29.24
N ARG A 93 -20.02 7.97 29.85
CA ARG A 93 -21.41 8.16 29.45
C ARG A 93 -22.01 9.13 30.47
N ILE A 94 -22.35 10.37 30.10
CA ILE A 94 -23.08 11.28 31.00
C ILE A 94 -24.16 12.08 30.25
N ARG A 95 -25.33 12.12 30.90
CA ARG A 95 -26.59 12.80 30.56
C ARG A 95 -26.41 14.30 30.32
N LYS A 96 -27.20 14.84 29.37
CA LYS A 96 -27.41 16.28 29.17
C LYS A 96 -27.96 16.94 30.43
N VAL A 97 -27.28 17.98 30.89
CA VAL A 97 -27.80 19.04 31.76
C VAL A 97 -27.39 20.36 31.11
N TYR A 98 -28.35 21.20 30.76
CA TYR A 98 -28.07 22.55 30.26
C TYR A 98 -27.96 23.50 31.46
N ILE A 99 -26.78 24.08 31.66
CA ILE A 99 -26.57 25.21 32.57
C ILE A 99 -26.17 26.40 31.71
N LEU A 100 -26.97 27.45 31.79
CA LEU A 100 -26.75 28.72 31.11
C LEU A 100 -25.81 29.56 31.99
N VAL A 101 -24.51 29.53 31.69
CA VAL A 101 -23.51 30.39 32.35
C VAL A 101 -23.24 31.58 31.45
N VAL A 102 -23.71 32.76 31.86
CA VAL A 102 -23.39 34.03 31.21
C VAL A 102 -21.96 34.39 31.58
N TYR A 103 -21.00 34.12 30.69
CA TYR A 103 -19.65 34.68 30.79
C TYR A 103 -19.62 36.04 30.09
N SER A 104 -19.21 37.06 30.83
CA SER A 104 -18.77 38.34 30.26
C SER A 104 -17.53 38.06 29.41
N LEU A 105 -17.73 37.94 28.09
CA LEU A 105 -16.70 37.64 27.11
C LEU A 105 -15.78 38.85 26.92
N TYR A 106 -14.70 38.93 27.71
CA TYR A 106 -13.50 39.60 27.21
C TYR A 106 -12.91 38.71 26.12
N ILE A 107 -13.32 38.93 24.87
CA ILE A 107 -12.71 38.25 23.72
C ILE A 107 -11.28 38.77 23.58
N THR A 108 -10.31 38.08 24.16
CA THR A 108 -8.91 38.25 23.79
C THR A 108 -8.72 37.57 22.43
N MET A 109 -9.01 38.29 21.34
CA MET A 109 -8.83 37.77 19.99
C MET A 109 -7.34 37.46 19.77
N ALA A 110 -7.03 36.19 19.50
CA ALA A 110 -5.73 35.81 18.99
C ALA A 110 -5.64 36.24 17.52
N PHE A 111 -4.53 36.86 17.13
CA PHE A 111 -4.29 37.30 15.74
C PHE A 111 -2.86 37.01 15.32
N ILE A 112 -2.61 37.04 14.01
CA ILE A 112 -1.27 36.84 13.46
C ILE A 112 -0.55 38.18 13.44
N ARG A 113 0.60 38.23 14.10
CA ARG A 113 1.50 39.38 14.09
C ARG A 113 2.68 39.13 13.16
N GLN A 114 2.96 40.10 12.31
CA GLN A 114 4.22 40.18 11.57
C GLN A 114 5.32 40.78 12.44
N ILE A 115 6.48 40.12 12.44
CA ILE A 115 7.70 40.51 13.12
C ILE A 115 8.74 40.74 12.03
N LYS A 116 9.00 42.02 11.71
CA LYS A 116 10.00 42.40 10.71
C LYS A 116 11.40 42.35 11.32
N THR A 117 12.31 41.65 10.67
CA THR A 117 13.72 41.51 11.07
C THR A 117 14.63 41.72 9.86
N LYS A 118 15.95 41.84 10.07
CA LYS A 118 16.93 41.93 8.97
C LYS A 118 16.92 40.69 8.05
N SER A 119 16.54 39.52 8.56
CA SER A 119 16.49 38.25 7.80
C SER A 119 15.12 37.96 7.15
N GLY A 120 14.14 38.85 7.31
CA GLY A 120 12.80 38.76 6.72
C GLY A 120 11.66 38.98 7.72
N THR A 121 10.44 38.74 7.27
CA THR A 121 9.22 38.84 8.08
C THR A 121 8.86 37.48 8.67
N TYR A 122 8.62 37.43 9.97
CA TYR A 122 8.18 36.23 10.68
C TYR A 122 6.76 36.40 11.19
N LEU A 123 6.01 35.30 11.22
CA LEU A 123 4.62 35.29 11.66
C LEU A 123 4.53 34.60 13.02
N ALA A 124 3.81 35.23 13.95
CA ALA A 124 3.52 34.65 15.26
C ALA A 124 2.04 34.85 15.59
N LYS A 125 1.38 33.79 16.09
CA LYS A 125 0.05 33.89 16.68
C LYS A 125 0.21 34.50 18.07
N VAL A 126 -0.39 35.66 18.31
CA VAL A 126 -0.30 36.41 19.56
C VAL A 126 -1.68 36.66 20.14
N GLU A 127 -1.74 36.87 21.45
CA GLU A 127 -2.95 37.23 22.17
C GLU A 127 -2.69 38.50 23.01
N GLY A 128 -3.62 39.45 22.95
CA GLY A 128 -3.58 40.66 23.77
C GLY A 128 -4.04 40.39 25.21
N TYR A 129 -3.33 40.92 26.20
CA TYR A 129 -3.71 40.90 27.60
C TYR A 129 -3.36 42.22 28.28
N ARG A 130 -4.01 42.57 29.39
CA ARG A 130 -3.69 43.79 30.16
C ARG A 130 -2.79 43.46 31.33
N LYS A 131 -1.74 44.27 31.54
CA LYS A 131 -0.88 44.25 32.72
C LYS A 131 -0.55 45.69 33.09
N ASP A 132 -0.86 46.07 34.33
CA ASP A 132 -0.63 47.43 34.86
C ASP A 132 -1.28 48.54 34.01
N GLY A 133 -2.53 48.33 33.59
CA GLY A 133 -3.29 49.26 32.74
C GLY A 133 -2.83 49.33 31.27
N LYS A 134 -1.72 48.68 30.90
CA LYS A 134 -1.18 48.67 29.54
C LYS A 134 -1.56 47.39 28.81
N VAL A 135 -1.93 47.52 27.53
CA VAL A 135 -2.16 46.36 26.64
C VAL A 135 -0.81 45.79 26.22
N LYS A 136 -0.56 44.53 26.57
CA LYS A 136 0.61 43.74 26.16
C LYS A 136 0.16 42.57 25.29
N GLN A 137 1.12 41.97 24.59
CA GLN A 137 0.88 40.80 23.76
C GLN A 137 1.75 39.64 24.25
N ARG A 138 1.18 38.45 24.34
CA ARG A 138 1.93 37.19 24.55
C ARG A 138 1.93 36.38 23.27
N VAL A 139 3.06 35.73 22.97
CA VAL A 139 3.17 34.82 21.83
C VAL A 139 2.59 33.46 22.22
N LEU A 140 1.61 32.98 21.45
CA LEU A 140 1.02 31.65 21.60
C LEU A 140 1.77 30.62 20.76
N GLU A 141 2.08 30.97 19.51
CA GLU A 141 2.78 30.06 18.58
C GLU A 141 3.59 30.85 17.54
N TYR A 142 4.82 30.42 17.25
CA TYR A 142 5.57 30.90 16.09
C TYR A 142 5.17 30.11 14.84
N LEU A 143 4.68 30.80 13.82
CA LEU A 143 4.16 30.20 12.58
C LEU A 143 5.25 30.00 11.52
N GLY A 144 6.36 30.73 11.60
CA GLY A 144 7.50 30.59 10.69
C GLY A 144 7.85 31.89 9.98
N LYS A 145 8.67 31.80 8.92
CA LYS A 145 9.01 32.93 8.06
C LYS A 145 7.92 33.11 7.01
N GLU A 146 7.52 34.34 6.72
CA GLU A 146 6.61 34.65 5.62
C GLU A 146 7.37 34.56 4.29
N ILE A 147 6.87 33.70 3.40
CA ILE A 147 7.35 33.54 2.02
C ILE A 147 6.08 33.52 1.15
N ASP A 148 5.98 34.44 0.18
CA ASP A 148 4.83 34.59 -0.73
C ASP A 148 3.46 34.64 -0.02
N GLY A 149 3.39 35.38 1.10
CA GLY A 149 2.17 35.54 1.90
C GLY A 149 1.76 34.32 2.73
N LYS A 150 2.59 33.27 2.77
CA LYS A 150 2.35 32.05 3.56
C LYS A 150 3.43 31.83 4.62
N PRO A 151 3.06 31.35 5.83
CA PRO A 151 4.04 30.95 6.84
C PRO A 151 4.75 29.67 6.42
N VAL A 152 6.08 29.71 6.32
CA VAL A 152 6.95 28.55 6.08
C VAL A 152 7.81 28.31 7.32
N LYS A 153 7.65 27.13 7.95
CA LYS A 153 8.53 26.67 9.03
C LYS A 153 9.76 26.01 8.40
N LYS A 154 10.96 26.38 8.86
CA LYS A 154 12.17 25.62 8.56
C LYS A 154 12.11 24.33 9.38
N VAL A 155 11.74 23.23 8.73
CA VAL A 155 11.75 21.90 9.34
C VAL A 155 13.17 21.37 9.24
N PHE A 156 13.78 21.04 10.38
CA PHE A 156 15.08 20.37 10.37
C PHE A 156 14.88 18.94 9.86
N THR A 157 15.78 18.46 9.00
CA THR A 157 15.67 17.12 8.39
C THR A 157 15.61 16.01 9.44
N ASN A 158 16.22 16.21 10.62
CA ASN A 158 16.13 15.30 11.78
C ASN A 158 14.75 15.26 12.47
N LYS A 159 13.79 16.07 12.00
CA LYS A 159 12.38 16.04 12.43
C LYS A 159 11.45 15.48 11.34
N ILE A 160 12.00 15.00 10.22
CA ILE A 160 11.24 14.32 9.18
C ILE A 160 11.13 12.85 9.58
N GLU A 161 9.90 12.41 9.82
CA GLU A 161 9.60 11.03 10.17
C GLU A 161 8.89 10.35 8.99
N VAL A 162 9.30 9.12 8.68
CA VAL A 162 8.59 8.30 7.70
C VAL A 162 7.29 7.84 8.33
N LYS A 163 6.17 8.38 7.84
CA LYS A 163 4.84 8.06 8.38
C LYS A 163 4.36 6.66 7.98
N SER A 164 4.73 6.19 6.80
CA SER A 164 4.37 4.86 6.27
C SER A 164 5.21 4.53 5.04
N VAL A 165 5.53 3.25 4.85
CA VAL A 165 6.04 2.67 3.60
C VAL A 165 4.94 1.78 3.02
N LYS A 166 4.75 1.82 1.71
CA LYS A 166 3.72 1.05 1.01
C LYS A 166 4.25 0.45 -0.29
N GLN A 167 3.78 -0.74 -0.62
CA GLN A 167 3.90 -1.31 -1.97
C GLN A 167 3.13 -0.43 -2.97
N SER A 168 3.71 -0.14 -4.13
CA SER A 168 3.19 0.92 -5.02
C SER A 168 3.34 0.65 -6.53
N LEU A 169 4.55 0.52 -7.06
CA LEU A 169 4.79 0.62 -8.50
C LEU A 169 4.06 -0.48 -9.31
N ASP A 170 4.08 -1.70 -8.80
CA ASP A 170 3.35 -2.85 -9.32
C ASP A 170 1.83 -2.64 -9.29
N ILE A 171 1.30 -2.05 -8.23
CA ILE A 171 -0.13 -1.69 -8.12
C ILE A 171 -0.51 -0.62 -9.14
N LEU A 172 0.35 0.38 -9.35
CA LEU A 172 0.12 1.40 -10.38
C LEU A 172 0.16 0.81 -11.78
N ALA A 173 1.07 -0.14 -12.03
CA ALA A 173 1.13 -0.87 -13.29
C ALA A 173 -0.13 -1.71 -13.53
N ILE A 174 -0.58 -2.46 -12.53
CA ILE A 174 -1.83 -3.23 -12.60
C ILE A 174 -3.03 -2.31 -12.80
N ASP A 175 -3.10 -1.18 -12.09
CA ASP A 175 -4.20 -0.23 -12.27
C ASP A 175 -4.24 0.36 -13.67
N LYS A 176 -3.08 0.64 -14.26
CA LYS A 176 -2.97 1.11 -15.63
C LYS A 176 -3.44 0.06 -16.63
N VAL A 177 -3.01 -1.19 -16.45
CA VAL A 177 -3.46 -2.31 -17.30
C VAL A 177 -4.96 -2.54 -17.15
N ALA A 178 -5.50 -2.48 -15.94
CA ALA A 178 -6.93 -2.64 -15.70
C ALA A 178 -7.77 -1.54 -16.35
N ASP A 179 -7.25 -0.31 -16.42
CA ASP A 179 -7.88 0.81 -17.13
C ASP A 179 -7.83 0.62 -18.66
N GLU A 180 -6.70 0.16 -19.18
CA GLU A 180 -6.51 -0.12 -20.61
C GLU A 180 -7.37 -1.29 -21.10
N LEU A 181 -7.46 -2.35 -20.30
CA LEU A 181 -8.33 -3.51 -20.53
C LEU A 181 -9.80 -3.24 -20.17
N LYS A 182 -10.16 -2.02 -19.74
CA LYS A 182 -11.52 -1.63 -19.35
C LYS A 182 -12.14 -2.39 -18.19
N ILE A 183 -11.37 -3.20 -17.46
CA ILE A 183 -11.82 -3.95 -16.27
C ILE A 183 -12.41 -3.00 -15.20
N LYS A 184 -11.94 -1.75 -15.14
CA LYS A 184 -12.45 -0.73 -14.20
C LYS A 184 -13.91 -0.32 -14.44
N SER A 185 -14.52 -0.70 -15.57
CA SER A 185 -15.96 -0.51 -15.84
C SER A 185 -16.88 -1.31 -14.91
N LEU A 186 -16.30 -2.22 -14.11
CA LEU A 186 -16.97 -2.91 -13.03
C LEU A 186 -17.49 -1.97 -11.94
N GLU A 187 -16.89 -0.80 -11.80
CA GLU A 187 -17.27 0.25 -10.83
C GLU A 187 -17.34 -0.22 -9.35
N ASN A 188 -16.80 -1.39 -9.04
CA ASN A 188 -16.73 -1.94 -7.68
C ASN A 188 -15.28 -1.96 -7.19
N PRO A 189 -14.82 -0.92 -6.46
CA PRO A 189 -13.42 -0.80 -6.07
C PRO A 189 -13.00 -1.90 -5.07
N TYR A 190 -13.94 -2.49 -4.32
CA TYR A 190 -13.62 -3.60 -3.42
C TYR A 190 -13.39 -4.91 -4.20
N VAL A 191 -14.14 -5.17 -5.27
CA VAL A 191 -13.87 -6.32 -6.15
C VAL A 191 -12.59 -6.12 -6.94
N LEU A 192 -12.34 -4.92 -7.48
CA LEU A 192 -11.07 -4.59 -8.12
C LEU A 192 -9.89 -4.79 -7.16
N SER A 193 -10.06 -4.47 -5.86
CA SER A 193 -9.02 -4.72 -4.86
C SER A 193 -8.72 -6.22 -4.69
N LEU A 194 -9.72 -7.09 -4.81
CA LEU A 194 -9.53 -8.55 -4.78
C LEU A 194 -8.81 -9.04 -6.03
N VAL A 195 -9.17 -8.52 -7.21
CA VAL A 195 -8.48 -8.84 -8.47
C VAL A 195 -7.01 -8.45 -8.40
N TYR A 196 -6.71 -7.22 -7.97
CA TYR A 196 -5.34 -6.72 -7.86
C TYR A 196 -4.56 -7.53 -6.82
N SER A 197 -5.21 -7.87 -5.70
CA SER A 197 -4.63 -8.74 -4.68
C SER A 197 -4.24 -10.10 -5.26
N GLN A 198 -5.14 -10.75 -6.01
CA GLN A 198 -4.90 -12.08 -6.58
C GLN A 198 -3.73 -12.11 -7.58
N LEU A 199 -3.49 -11.00 -8.30
CA LEU A 199 -2.36 -10.87 -9.23
C LEU A 199 -1.02 -10.64 -8.52
N LEU A 200 -1.05 -9.99 -7.35
CA LEU A 200 0.16 -9.60 -6.61
C LEU A 200 0.54 -10.63 -5.54
N GLU A 201 -0.43 -11.28 -4.92
CA GLU A 201 -0.24 -12.19 -3.81
C GLU A 201 -1.35 -13.25 -3.71
N ASP A 202 -0.94 -14.50 -3.53
CA ASP A 202 -1.84 -15.63 -3.31
C ASP A 202 -2.20 -15.75 -1.81
N LYS A 203 -2.95 -14.76 -1.31
CA LYS A 203 -3.44 -14.73 0.07
C LYS A 203 -4.95 -14.94 0.15
N SER A 204 -5.38 -15.72 1.13
CA SER A 204 -6.81 -15.83 1.46
C SER A 204 -7.39 -14.45 1.83
N ILE A 205 -8.67 -14.20 1.47
CA ILE A 205 -9.39 -12.94 1.77
C ILE A 205 -9.25 -12.51 3.25
N LYS A 206 -9.20 -13.46 4.18
CA LYS A 206 -9.01 -13.19 5.62
C LYS A 206 -7.69 -12.47 5.96
N LYS A 207 -6.64 -12.69 5.16
CA LYS A 207 -5.31 -12.07 5.31
C LYS A 207 -5.16 -10.82 4.44
N LEU A 208 -6.07 -10.57 3.50
CA LEU A 208 -5.98 -9.42 2.60
C LEU A 208 -6.21 -8.09 3.33
N GLU A 209 -7.08 -8.04 4.35
CA GLU A 209 -7.32 -6.79 5.06
C GLU A 209 -6.04 -6.20 5.67
N SER A 210 -5.19 -7.03 6.30
CA SER A 210 -3.93 -6.57 6.88
C SER A 210 -2.92 -6.20 5.81
N TRP A 211 -2.83 -6.98 4.73
CA TRP A 211 -1.88 -6.73 3.64
C TRP A 211 -2.23 -5.46 2.86
N ILE A 212 -3.48 -5.28 2.43
CA ILE A 212 -3.94 -4.12 1.65
C ILE A 212 -3.63 -2.80 2.35
N LYS A 213 -3.63 -2.74 3.69
CA LYS A 213 -3.28 -1.53 4.47
C LYS A 213 -1.86 -1.00 4.18
N TYR A 214 -0.95 -1.89 3.77
CA TYR A 214 0.45 -1.56 3.45
C TYR A 214 0.70 -1.47 1.93
N THR A 215 -0.36 -1.25 1.16
CA THR A 215 -0.31 -1.09 -0.30
C THR A 215 -0.90 0.26 -0.72
N GLU A 216 -0.67 0.66 -1.97
CA GLU A 216 -1.36 1.79 -2.59
C GLU A 216 -2.77 1.45 -3.11
N ILE A 217 -3.20 0.18 -3.05
CA ILE A 217 -4.53 -0.25 -3.52
C ILE A 217 -5.66 0.62 -2.93
N PRO A 218 -5.71 0.94 -1.61
CA PRO A 218 -6.75 1.80 -1.06
C PRO A 218 -6.76 3.20 -1.64
N SER A 219 -5.59 3.76 -1.94
CA SER A 219 -5.46 5.11 -2.46
C SER A 219 -5.81 5.16 -3.96
N VAL A 220 -5.32 4.19 -4.73
CA VAL A 220 -5.58 4.05 -6.17
C VAL A 220 -7.06 3.78 -6.45
N LEU A 221 -7.68 2.86 -5.71
CA LEU A 221 -9.09 2.49 -5.87
C LEU A 221 -10.05 3.33 -5.01
N ARG A 222 -9.55 4.33 -4.27
CA ARG A 222 -10.33 5.22 -3.41
C ARG A 222 -11.21 4.48 -2.39
N LEU A 223 -10.62 3.49 -1.71
CA LEU A 223 -11.29 2.72 -0.67
C LEU A 223 -11.32 3.50 0.65
N ASP A 224 -12.50 3.69 1.24
CA ASP A 224 -12.62 4.35 2.56
C ASP A 224 -12.00 3.51 3.69
N LYS A 225 -12.44 2.25 3.79
CA LYS A 225 -12.00 1.31 4.82
C LYS A 225 -12.16 -0.10 4.29
N VAL A 226 -11.05 -0.82 4.27
CA VAL A 226 -11.01 -2.24 3.92
C VAL A 226 -11.33 -3.07 5.16
N SER A 227 -12.27 -4.00 5.03
CA SER A 227 -12.53 -5.03 6.02
C SER A 227 -12.85 -6.35 5.32
N VAL A 228 -12.53 -7.47 5.96
CA VAL A 228 -12.87 -8.80 5.43
C VAL A 228 -14.37 -8.89 5.10
N LYS A 229 -15.22 -8.33 5.95
CA LYS A 229 -16.68 -8.29 5.73
C LYS A 229 -17.03 -7.59 4.41
N LYS A 230 -16.51 -6.38 4.19
CA LYS A 230 -16.78 -5.61 2.96
C LYS A 230 -16.28 -6.33 1.70
N LEU A 231 -15.10 -6.94 1.77
CA LEU A 231 -14.55 -7.71 0.66
C LEU A 231 -15.45 -8.91 0.27
N TYR A 232 -16.05 -9.59 1.26
CA TYR A 232 -17.01 -10.65 0.99
C TYR A 232 -18.35 -10.14 0.47
N GLU A 233 -18.87 -9.06 1.06
CA GLU A 233 -20.13 -8.45 0.65
C GLU A 233 -20.05 -7.93 -0.79
N SER A 234 -18.91 -7.33 -1.18
CA SER A 234 -18.73 -6.80 -2.54
C SER A 234 -18.76 -7.86 -3.63
N LEU A 235 -18.45 -9.13 -3.31
CA LEU A 235 -18.59 -10.23 -4.27
C LEU A 235 -20.05 -10.56 -4.59
N ALA A 236 -20.99 -10.22 -3.70
CA ALA A 236 -22.41 -10.40 -3.95
C ALA A 236 -22.99 -9.33 -4.90
N ASP A 237 -22.26 -8.23 -5.10
CA ASP A 237 -22.66 -7.14 -6.01
C ASP A 237 -22.29 -7.42 -7.47
N ILE A 238 -21.65 -8.57 -7.74
CA ILE A 238 -21.23 -9.00 -9.08
C ILE A 238 -22.18 -10.06 -9.59
N ASN A 239 -22.69 -9.88 -10.80
CA ASN A 239 -23.54 -10.83 -11.51
C ASN A 239 -22.97 -11.16 -12.90
N ASP A 240 -23.66 -12.04 -13.63
CA ASP A 240 -23.25 -12.47 -14.97
C ASP A 240 -23.26 -11.30 -15.98
N GLU A 241 -24.20 -10.35 -15.86
CA GLU A 241 -24.26 -9.15 -16.72
C GLU A 241 -23.00 -8.28 -16.58
N ASN A 242 -22.45 -8.17 -15.36
CA ASN A 242 -21.17 -7.48 -15.15
C ASN A 242 -20.03 -8.16 -15.90
N PHE A 243 -19.98 -9.50 -15.87
CA PHE A 243 -18.95 -10.25 -16.57
C PHE A 243 -19.10 -10.18 -18.09
N GLU A 244 -20.33 -10.26 -18.60
CA GLU A 244 -20.60 -10.10 -20.03
C GLU A 244 -20.13 -8.75 -20.54
N LYS A 245 -20.48 -7.66 -19.83
CA LYS A 245 -20.02 -6.31 -20.17
C LYS A 245 -18.50 -6.20 -20.20
N ILE A 246 -17.82 -6.72 -19.17
CA ILE A 246 -16.34 -6.68 -19.11
C ILE A 246 -15.73 -7.51 -20.25
N ASN A 247 -16.29 -8.69 -20.54
CA ASN A 247 -15.80 -9.53 -21.64
C ASN A 247 -15.95 -8.81 -22.99
N GLU A 248 -17.08 -8.16 -23.26
CA GLU A 248 -17.29 -7.38 -24.49
C GLU A 248 -16.30 -6.22 -24.61
N GLU A 249 -16.08 -5.48 -23.52
CA GLU A 249 -15.12 -4.37 -23.50
C GLU A 249 -13.68 -4.88 -23.71
N MET A 250 -13.28 -5.94 -23.02
CA MET A 250 -11.96 -6.57 -23.21
C MET A 250 -11.77 -7.13 -24.62
N PHE A 251 -12.79 -7.78 -25.17
CA PHE A 251 -12.79 -8.27 -26.55
C PHE A 251 -12.54 -7.13 -27.53
N SER A 252 -13.21 -5.98 -27.36
CA SER A 252 -13.00 -4.81 -28.19
C SER A 252 -11.56 -4.29 -28.14
N VAL A 253 -10.90 -4.39 -26.98
CA VAL A 253 -9.49 -4.03 -26.82
C VAL A 253 -8.60 -5.00 -27.58
N PHE A 254 -8.76 -6.31 -27.36
CA PHE A 254 -7.90 -7.33 -27.97
C PHE A 254 -8.07 -7.44 -29.48
N ASN A 255 -9.26 -7.16 -30.00
CA ASN A 255 -9.53 -7.19 -31.44
C ASN A 255 -8.75 -6.10 -32.22
N ASN A 256 -8.18 -5.12 -31.52
CA ASN A 256 -7.26 -4.14 -32.11
C ASN A 256 -5.81 -4.65 -32.23
N TYR A 257 -5.47 -5.72 -31.51
CA TYR A 257 -4.11 -6.29 -31.47
C TYR A 257 -3.97 -7.56 -32.30
N GLU A 258 -5.05 -8.33 -32.45
CA GLU A 258 -5.06 -9.60 -33.17
C GLU A 258 -6.41 -9.82 -33.86
N ASP A 259 -6.41 -10.46 -35.03
CA ASP A 259 -7.65 -10.99 -35.63
C ASP A 259 -8.13 -12.21 -34.83
N ILE A 260 -9.22 -12.03 -34.08
CA ILE A 260 -9.78 -13.05 -33.17
C ILE A 260 -10.68 -14.06 -33.93
N SER A 261 -10.64 -14.08 -35.27
CA SER A 261 -11.36 -15.10 -36.07
C SER A 261 -10.93 -16.54 -35.77
N LYS A 262 -9.75 -16.73 -35.16
CA LYS A 262 -9.23 -18.02 -34.69
C LYS A 262 -9.08 -18.01 -33.17
N ALA A 263 -9.69 -18.99 -32.51
CA ALA A 263 -9.63 -19.14 -31.07
C ALA A 263 -9.34 -20.59 -30.67
N THR A 264 -8.69 -20.74 -29.52
CA THR A 264 -8.47 -22.03 -28.84
C THR A 264 -9.23 -22.02 -27.52
N ILE A 265 -9.83 -23.15 -27.15
CA ILE A 265 -10.44 -23.33 -25.83
C ILE A 265 -9.44 -24.04 -24.93
N ILE A 266 -9.14 -23.41 -23.78
CA ILE A 266 -8.32 -23.98 -22.72
C ILE A 266 -9.24 -24.44 -21.59
N ASP A 267 -9.17 -25.72 -21.24
CA ASP A 267 -9.84 -26.25 -20.05
C ASP A 267 -8.97 -26.02 -18.79
N ILE A 268 -9.38 -25.04 -17.99
CA ILE A 268 -8.77 -24.78 -16.68
C ILE A 268 -9.42 -25.72 -15.66
N THR A 269 -8.81 -26.90 -15.55
CA THR A 269 -9.15 -27.95 -14.59
C THR A 269 -8.51 -27.71 -13.21
N ASP A 270 -9.10 -28.30 -12.16
CA ASP A 270 -8.63 -28.25 -10.75
C ASP A 270 -8.87 -26.94 -9.96
N THR A 271 -9.86 -26.14 -10.35
CA THR A 271 -10.26 -24.98 -9.52
C THR A 271 -11.11 -25.45 -8.33
N TYR A 272 -10.64 -25.22 -7.10
CA TYR A 272 -11.32 -25.63 -5.88
C TYR A 272 -12.45 -24.67 -5.48
N PHE A 273 -13.67 -25.18 -5.37
CA PHE A 273 -14.81 -24.40 -4.89
C PHE A 273 -15.00 -24.55 -3.38
N ALA A 274 -14.90 -23.44 -2.64
CA ALA A 274 -14.97 -23.41 -1.18
C ALA A 274 -16.39 -23.14 -0.61
N GLY A 275 -17.44 -23.09 -1.44
CA GLY A 275 -18.79 -22.75 -1.00
C GLY A 275 -19.63 -23.94 -0.50
N SER A 276 -20.46 -23.67 0.51
CA SER A 276 -21.37 -24.67 1.10
C SER A 276 -22.70 -24.80 0.33
N LYS A 277 -23.18 -23.72 -0.29
CA LYS A 277 -24.54 -23.64 -0.85
C LYS A 277 -24.75 -24.25 -2.23
N ILE A 278 -23.70 -24.49 -3.00
CA ILE A 278 -23.83 -25.10 -4.34
C ILE A 278 -23.79 -26.63 -4.24
N ASN A 279 -24.76 -27.30 -4.86
CA ASN A 279 -24.85 -28.76 -4.90
C ASN A 279 -23.91 -29.37 -5.96
N ILE A 280 -22.59 -29.22 -5.76
CA ILE A 280 -21.55 -29.87 -6.58
C ILE A 280 -21.05 -31.11 -5.84
N LYS A 281 -20.97 -32.25 -6.56
CA LYS A 281 -20.37 -33.48 -6.00
C LYS A 281 -18.88 -33.27 -5.76
N LYS A 282 -18.38 -33.74 -4.62
CA LYS A 282 -16.94 -33.73 -4.31
C LYS A 282 -16.23 -34.80 -5.14
N ARG A 283 -15.03 -34.49 -5.62
CA ARG A 283 -14.17 -35.43 -6.36
C ARG A 283 -12.70 -35.21 -5.99
N LYS A 284 -11.89 -36.20 -6.35
CA LYS A 284 -10.44 -36.18 -6.16
C LYS A 284 -9.81 -35.31 -7.26
N GLY A 285 -9.12 -34.23 -6.87
CA GLY A 285 -8.29 -33.43 -7.77
C GLY A 285 -7.00 -34.15 -8.15
N LYS A 286 -6.22 -33.58 -9.07
CA LYS A 286 -4.93 -34.16 -9.49
C LYS A 286 -3.92 -34.29 -8.35
N ASP A 287 -4.00 -33.41 -7.36
CA ASP A 287 -3.23 -33.42 -6.10
C ASP A 287 -3.71 -34.47 -5.07
N LYS A 288 -4.68 -35.32 -5.45
CA LYS A 288 -5.32 -36.34 -4.61
C LYS A 288 -6.27 -35.80 -3.52
N LYS A 289 -6.53 -34.50 -3.44
CA LYS A 289 -7.45 -33.90 -2.47
C LYS A 289 -8.90 -34.07 -2.92
N ILE A 290 -9.78 -34.45 -1.99
CA ILE A 290 -11.22 -34.59 -2.28
C ILE A 290 -11.94 -33.29 -1.92
N SER A 291 -12.48 -32.60 -2.93
CA SER A 291 -13.22 -31.36 -2.75
C SER A 291 -14.21 -31.10 -3.89
N LYS A 292 -15.01 -30.04 -3.79
CA LYS A 292 -15.83 -29.56 -4.91
C LYS A 292 -14.89 -28.89 -5.92
N LEU A 293 -14.95 -29.32 -7.18
CA LEU A 293 -14.19 -28.73 -8.28
C LEU A 293 -15.12 -27.99 -9.23
N THR A 294 -14.62 -26.88 -9.76
CA THR A 294 -15.19 -26.14 -10.90
C THR A 294 -14.18 -26.18 -12.05
N GLN A 295 -14.71 -26.21 -13.28
CA GLN A 295 -13.94 -26.11 -14.52
C GLN A 295 -14.25 -24.77 -15.16
N ILE A 296 -13.23 -24.12 -15.70
CA ILE A 296 -13.40 -22.88 -16.46
C ILE A 296 -12.91 -23.16 -17.87
N GLY A 297 -13.84 -23.18 -18.82
CA GLY A 297 -13.49 -23.17 -20.24
C GLY A 297 -13.17 -21.74 -20.63
N LEU A 298 -11.90 -21.47 -20.94
CA LEU A 298 -11.41 -20.16 -21.35
C LEU A 298 -11.13 -20.18 -22.85
N ALA A 299 -11.91 -19.44 -23.63
CA ALA A 299 -11.61 -19.18 -25.03
C ALA A 299 -10.54 -18.08 -25.11
N VAL A 300 -9.46 -18.36 -25.83
CA VAL A 300 -8.34 -17.44 -26.04
C VAL A 300 -8.04 -17.27 -27.51
N SER A 301 -7.48 -16.11 -27.89
CA SER A 301 -6.98 -15.88 -29.24
C SER A 301 -5.85 -16.86 -29.59
N PHE A 302 -5.76 -17.26 -30.86
CA PHE A 302 -4.86 -18.33 -31.26
C PHE A 302 -3.38 -17.91 -31.22
N GLU A 303 -3.06 -16.67 -31.60
CA GLU A 303 -1.67 -16.23 -31.75
C GLU A 303 -1.08 -15.76 -30.41
N ASN A 304 -1.80 -14.92 -29.67
CA ASN A 304 -1.27 -14.32 -28.43
C ASN A 304 -1.90 -14.86 -27.14
N GLY A 305 -2.96 -15.68 -27.24
CA GLY A 305 -3.62 -16.24 -26.07
C GLY A 305 -4.44 -15.21 -25.28
N PHE A 306 -4.92 -14.14 -25.91
CA PHE A 306 -5.74 -13.13 -25.23
C PHE A 306 -7.09 -13.72 -24.81
N PRO A 307 -7.56 -13.48 -23.58
CA PRO A 307 -8.85 -14.01 -23.12
C PRO A 307 -10.01 -13.34 -23.87
N ILE A 308 -10.83 -14.17 -24.53
CA ILE A 308 -11.97 -13.74 -25.34
C ILE A 308 -13.26 -13.88 -24.53
N PHE A 309 -13.54 -15.11 -24.09
CA PHE A 309 -14.73 -15.45 -23.30
C PHE A 309 -14.37 -16.55 -22.31
N HIS A 310 -15.15 -16.64 -21.24
CA HIS A 310 -15.06 -17.75 -20.32
C HIS A 310 -16.45 -18.34 -20.05
N LYS A 311 -16.48 -19.62 -19.73
CA LYS A 311 -17.68 -20.29 -19.23
C LYS A 311 -17.32 -21.21 -18.08
N GLN A 312 -18.10 -21.12 -17.02
CA GLN A 312 -17.92 -21.97 -15.85
C GLN A 312 -18.76 -23.23 -15.99
N TYR A 313 -18.18 -24.35 -15.60
CA TYR A 313 -18.80 -25.65 -15.64
C TYR A 313 -18.63 -26.36 -14.30
N HIS A 314 -19.59 -27.21 -13.97
CA HIS A 314 -19.40 -28.14 -12.86
C HIS A 314 -18.26 -29.08 -13.20
N GLY A 315 -17.38 -29.34 -12.23
CA GLY A 315 -16.20 -30.18 -12.44
C GLY A 315 -16.48 -31.66 -12.67
N ASN A 316 -17.64 -32.07 -13.21
CA ASN A 316 -18.02 -33.45 -13.51
C ASN A 316 -18.35 -33.67 -15.00
N LEU A 317 -18.00 -32.74 -15.89
CA LEU A 317 -18.18 -32.95 -17.33
C LEU A 317 -16.99 -33.77 -17.85
N SER A 318 -17.26 -35.03 -18.20
CA SER A 318 -16.35 -35.87 -19.00
C SER A 318 -16.65 -35.63 -20.47
N GLY A 319 -15.67 -35.16 -21.25
CA GLY A 319 -15.80 -34.94 -22.69
C GLY A 319 -16.38 -33.58 -23.05
N MET A 320 -15.60 -32.51 -22.85
CA MET A 320 -15.81 -31.29 -23.63
C MET A 320 -15.07 -31.50 -24.95
N ASP A 321 -15.77 -32.08 -25.91
CA ASP A 321 -15.42 -32.01 -27.34
C ASP A 321 -15.88 -30.66 -27.91
#